data_AF-A0A444UT87-F1
#
_entry.id   AF-A0A444UT87-F1
#
_cell.length_a   1.000
_cell.length_b   1.000
_cell.length_c   1.000
_cell.angle_alpha   90.00
_cell.angle_beta   90.00
_cell.angle_gamma   90.00
#
_symmetry.space_group_name_H-M   'P 1'
#
loop_
_entity.id
_entity.type
_entity.pdbx_description
1 polymer ?
#
loop_
_entity_poly.entity_id
_entity_poly.type
_entity_poly.pdbx_seq_one_letter_code
_entity_poly.pdbx_strand_id
1 'polypeptide(L)'
;MEKILARARQLADVKKEDGFSALHLAALNNHREVAEVLIKEGRCDINIRNNRNQTPLQLAVTQGHAEMVQLLVTEGADVNVEDEDGDTAVHIALSRQQLASTMAAMEGEGSSLYTRLQGSGLLGNQELNVGAAIACFLAQEGADINYANHKGKSPLDLVTDGMIVQLIKNFSEKHRLQQLQSNSSGPVVSSSLRRVHTTPNTMTNLAMPSIPGPSECLICSELALLLLFSPCQHSVACEECALRMKKCLKCQVTITKKTRQDNTEVECSPSPENSEQSNLLEQLQSRYRQMEERITCPICIDNHIKLVFQCGHASCIDCSAALKTCPICRQTIRERIQIFV
;
A
#
# COMPACT_ATOMS: atom_id res chain seq x y z
N MET A 1 -17.48 11.44 -7.61
CA MET A 1 -16.96 10.15 -8.13
C MET A 1 -15.64 9.77 -7.44
N GLU A 2 -14.71 10.71 -7.22
CA GLU A 2 -13.44 10.45 -6.49
C GLU A 2 -13.60 9.95 -5.04
N LYS A 3 -14.62 10.42 -4.30
CA LYS A 3 -14.95 9.93 -2.95
C LYS A 3 -15.33 8.44 -2.89
N ILE A 4 -15.82 7.87 -3.99
CA ILE A 4 -16.16 6.44 -4.08
C ILE A 4 -14.89 5.61 -4.33
N LEU A 5 -13.99 6.12 -5.17
CA LEU A 5 -12.69 5.49 -5.44
C LEU A 5 -11.76 5.52 -4.22
N ALA A 6 -11.79 6.58 -3.41
CA ALA A 6 -11.04 6.64 -2.15
C ALA A 6 -11.56 5.65 -1.10
N ARG A 7 -12.88 5.39 -1.06
CA ARG A 7 -13.48 4.38 -0.17
C ARG A 7 -13.15 2.95 -0.59
N ALA A 8 -13.00 2.67 -1.89
CA ALA A 8 -12.56 1.37 -2.37
C ALA A 8 -11.13 1.03 -1.90
N ARG A 9 -10.21 2.00 -1.94
CA ARG A 9 -8.84 1.86 -1.40
C ARG A 9 -8.83 1.53 0.10
N GLN A 10 -9.67 2.22 0.88
CA GLN A 10 -9.77 2.00 2.33
C GLN A 10 -10.32 0.62 2.71
N LEU A 11 -11.07 -0.05 1.84
CA LEU A 11 -11.57 -1.42 2.08
C LEU A 11 -10.56 -2.49 1.70
N ALA A 12 -9.71 -2.24 0.70
CA ALA A 12 -8.75 -3.21 0.21
C ALA A 12 -7.44 -3.23 1.03
N ASP A 13 -7.06 -2.08 1.59
CA ASP A 13 -5.90 -1.94 2.49
C ASP A 13 -6.23 -2.28 3.97
N VAL A 14 -7.44 -2.80 4.25
CA VAL A 14 -7.82 -3.21 5.62
C VAL A 14 -6.90 -4.31 6.10
N LYS A 15 -6.30 -4.08 7.26
CA LYS A 15 -5.46 -5.05 7.95
C LYS A 15 -6.30 -5.81 8.96
N LYS A 16 -6.12 -7.13 9.03
CA LYS A 16 -6.58 -7.94 10.17
C LYS A 16 -5.78 -7.58 11.43
N GLU A 17 -6.16 -8.13 12.58
CA GLU A 17 -5.47 -7.96 13.87
C GLU A 17 -3.95 -8.22 13.78
N ASP A 18 -3.53 -9.16 12.92
CA ASP A 18 -2.13 -9.51 12.68
C ASP A 18 -1.39 -8.55 11.71
N GLY A 19 -2.06 -7.49 11.23
CA GLY A 19 -1.51 -6.51 10.29
C GLY A 19 -1.59 -6.93 8.81
N PHE A 20 -2.10 -8.11 8.49
CA PHE A 20 -2.19 -8.62 7.13
C PHE A 20 -3.36 -8.01 6.36
N SER A 21 -3.06 -7.47 5.17
CA SER A 21 -4.07 -7.07 4.18
C SER A 21 -4.39 -8.21 3.20
N ALA A 22 -5.42 -8.01 2.37
CA ALA A 22 -5.78 -8.97 1.33
C ALA A 22 -4.61 -9.25 0.38
N LEU A 23 -3.82 -8.22 0.03
CA LEU A 23 -2.67 -8.37 -0.86
C LEU A 23 -1.54 -9.19 -0.21
N HIS A 24 -1.32 -9.05 1.10
CA HIS A 24 -0.37 -9.91 1.81
C HIS A 24 -0.78 -11.38 1.75
N LEU A 25 -2.07 -11.68 1.96
CA LEU A 25 -2.58 -13.05 1.93
C LEU A 25 -2.53 -13.63 0.51
N ALA A 26 -2.83 -12.83 -0.51
CA ALA A 26 -2.72 -13.26 -1.91
C ALA A 26 -1.26 -13.59 -2.28
N ALA A 27 -0.31 -12.74 -1.88
CA ALA A 27 1.11 -12.97 -2.12
C ALA A 27 1.65 -14.20 -1.36
N LEU A 28 1.23 -14.37 -0.11
CA LEU A 28 1.62 -15.50 0.74
C LEU A 28 1.10 -16.85 0.23
N ASN A 29 -0.07 -16.88 -0.43
CA ASN A 29 -0.70 -18.12 -0.93
C ASN A 29 -0.59 -18.30 -2.45
N ASN A 30 0.19 -17.47 -3.15
CA ASN A 30 0.33 -17.49 -4.61
C ASN A 30 -0.98 -17.30 -5.40
N HIS A 31 -1.94 -16.55 -4.88
CA HIS A 31 -3.21 -16.27 -5.59
C HIS A 31 -3.02 -15.10 -6.57
N ARG A 32 -2.40 -15.38 -7.71
CA ARG A 32 -1.97 -14.38 -8.70
C ARG A 32 -3.11 -13.54 -9.24
N GLU A 33 -4.23 -14.15 -9.63
CA GLU A 33 -5.38 -13.45 -10.21
C GLU A 33 -6.00 -12.51 -9.17
N VAL A 34 -6.05 -12.94 -7.91
CA VAL A 34 -6.53 -12.12 -6.80
C VAL A 34 -5.58 -10.93 -6.59
N ALA A 35 -4.27 -11.15 -6.58
CA ALA A 35 -3.30 -10.07 -6.47
C ALA A 35 -3.42 -9.05 -7.62
N GLU A 36 -3.59 -9.53 -8.86
CA GLU A 36 -3.75 -8.68 -10.04
C GLU A 36 -5.02 -7.80 -9.94
N VAL A 37 -6.15 -8.38 -9.55
CA VAL A 37 -7.40 -7.62 -9.31
C VAL A 37 -7.22 -6.62 -8.17
N LEU A 38 -6.59 -7.01 -7.06
CA LEU A 38 -6.36 -6.11 -5.92
C LEU A 38 -5.48 -4.91 -6.30
N ILE A 39 -4.46 -5.13 -7.11
CA ILE A 39 -3.54 -4.06 -7.55
C ILE A 39 -4.24 -3.15 -8.58
N LYS A 40 -4.82 -3.73 -9.63
CA LYS A 40 -5.36 -2.95 -10.77
C LYS A 40 -6.72 -2.33 -10.48
N GLU A 41 -7.62 -3.10 -9.88
CA GLU A 41 -9.00 -2.66 -9.62
C GLU A 41 -9.16 -2.14 -8.19
N GLY A 42 -8.60 -2.86 -7.20
CA GLY A 42 -8.68 -2.51 -5.79
C GLY A 42 -7.86 -1.27 -5.42
N ARG A 43 -6.88 -0.89 -6.25
CA ARG A 43 -5.94 0.22 -6.01
C ARG A 43 -5.25 0.11 -4.65
N CYS A 44 -4.94 -1.12 -4.23
CA CYS A 44 -4.23 -1.38 -2.99
C CYS A 44 -2.87 -0.69 -2.99
N ASP A 45 -2.40 -0.28 -1.81
CA ASP A 45 -1.00 0.06 -1.65
C ASP A 45 -0.14 -1.21 -1.82
N ILE A 46 0.61 -1.29 -2.91
CA ILE A 46 1.45 -2.44 -3.24
C ILE A 46 2.59 -2.64 -2.21
N ASN A 47 2.99 -1.56 -1.53
CA ASN A 47 4.03 -1.55 -0.51
C ASN A 47 3.45 -1.52 0.92
N ILE A 48 2.17 -1.89 1.07
CA ILE A 48 1.53 -2.00 2.38
C ILE A 48 2.33 -2.90 3.31
N ARG A 49 2.55 -2.46 4.56
CA ARG A 49 3.35 -3.19 5.55
C ARG A 49 2.49 -3.86 6.60
N ASN A 50 2.73 -5.13 6.92
CA ASN A 50 2.09 -5.80 8.06
C ASN A 50 2.72 -5.37 9.41
N ASN A 51 2.29 -5.99 10.51
CA ASN A 51 2.81 -5.65 11.84
C ASN A 51 4.29 -6.00 12.03
N ARG A 52 4.87 -6.83 11.14
CA ARG A 52 6.30 -7.15 11.09
C ARG A 52 7.07 -6.28 10.09
N ASN A 53 6.46 -5.18 9.66
CA ASN A 53 6.97 -4.30 8.61
C ASN A 53 7.19 -4.97 7.24
N GLN A 54 6.68 -6.18 7.03
CA GLN A 54 6.85 -6.92 5.78
C GLN A 54 5.84 -6.47 4.74
N THR A 55 6.27 -6.43 3.48
CA THR A 55 5.45 -6.16 2.29
C THR A 55 4.93 -7.45 1.65
N PRO A 56 3.89 -7.38 0.78
CA PRO A 56 3.47 -8.50 -0.04
C PRO A 56 4.63 -9.10 -0.86
N LEU A 57 5.53 -8.27 -1.38
CA LEU A 57 6.72 -8.71 -2.12
C LEU A 57 7.61 -9.60 -1.24
N GLN A 58 7.95 -9.15 -0.04
CA GLN A 58 8.79 -9.92 0.90
C GLN A 58 8.13 -11.25 1.27
N LEU A 59 6.80 -11.31 1.42
CA LEU A 59 6.08 -12.57 1.65
C LEU A 59 6.13 -13.52 0.44
N ALA A 60 5.96 -13.01 -0.77
CA ALA A 60 6.08 -13.81 -1.99
C ALA A 60 7.51 -14.38 -2.15
N VAL A 61 8.53 -13.57 -1.87
CA VAL A 61 9.93 -13.99 -1.86
C VAL A 61 10.19 -15.04 -0.78
N THR A 62 9.63 -14.87 0.42
CA THR A 62 9.76 -15.81 1.54
C THR A 62 9.26 -17.22 1.19
N GLN A 63 8.24 -17.31 0.34
CA GLN A 63 7.65 -18.57 -0.15
C GLN A 63 8.26 -19.07 -1.46
N GLY A 64 9.09 -18.26 -2.13
CA GLY A 64 9.67 -18.61 -3.43
C GLY A 64 8.69 -18.52 -4.61
N HIS A 65 7.61 -17.75 -4.48
CA HIS A 65 6.59 -17.58 -5.53
C HIS A 65 7.10 -16.66 -6.65
N ALA A 66 7.96 -17.20 -7.52
CA ALA A 66 8.66 -16.44 -8.57
C ALA A 66 7.72 -15.62 -9.47
N GLU A 67 6.57 -16.16 -9.87
CA GLU A 67 5.59 -15.44 -10.69
C GLU A 67 4.90 -14.31 -9.94
N MET A 68 4.57 -14.52 -8.67
CA MET A 68 3.99 -13.48 -7.82
C MET A 68 4.99 -12.34 -7.58
N VAL A 69 6.27 -12.67 -7.35
CA VAL A 69 7.36 -11.68 -7.27
C VAL A 69 7.43 -10.87 -8.56
N GLN A 70 7.41 -11.54 -9.71
CA GLN A 70 7.42 -10.87 -10.99
C GLN A 70 6.23 -9.92 -11.16
N LEU A 71 5.01 -10.38 -10.86
CA LEU A 71 3.80 -9.55 -10.93
C LEU A 71 3.94 -8.29 -10.06
N LEU A 72 4.29 -8.46 -8.78
CA LEU A 72 4.40 -7.37 -7.83
C LEU A 72 5.45 -6.33 -8.25
N VAL A 73 6.62 -6.77 -8.72
CA VAL A 73 7.66 -5.84 -9.19
C VAL A 73 7.24 -5.15 -10.48
N THR A 74 6.60 -5.83 -11.43
CA THR A 74 6.10 -5.20 -12.66
C THR A 74 5.02 -4.16 -12.41
N GLU A 75 4.25 -4.32 -11.33
CA GLU A 75 3.22 -3.35 -10.92
C GLU A 75 3.76 -2.27 -9.96
N GLY A 76 5.09 -2.21 -9.76
CA GLY A 76 5.76 -1.11 -9.06
C GLY A 76 6.00 -1.32 -7.57
N ALA A 77 6.09 -2.57 -7.10
CA ALA A 77 6.54 -2.85 -5.74
C ALA A 77 7.99 -2.36 -5.54
N ASP A 78 8.24 -1.71 -4.40
CA ASP A 78 9.57 -1.24 -4.04
C ASP A 78 10.40 -2.42 -3.51
N VAL A 79 11.44 -2.79 -4.27
CA VAL A 79 12.32 -3.93 -3.98
C VAL A 79 13.27 -3.69 -2.80
N ASN A 80 13.38 -2.44 -2.33
CA ASN A 80 14.32 -2.02 -1.28
C ASN A 80 13.65 -1.76 0.07
N VAL A 81 12.36 -2.06 0.22
CA VAL A 81 11.69 -1.95 1.52
C VAL A 81 12.30 -2.94 2.52
N GLU A 82 12.57 -2.46 3.72
CA GLU A 82 13.08 -3.24 4.84
C GLU A 82 11.95 -3.77 5.74
N ASP A 83 12.12 -4.96 6.32
CA ASP A 83 11.26 -5.46 7.40
C ASP A 83 11.76 -5.04 8.80
N GLU A 84 11.21 -5.62 9.87
CA GLU A 84 11.64 -5.35 11.25
C GLU A 84 13.11 -5.70 11.55
N ASP A 85 13.70 -6.64 10.80
CA ASP A 85 15.10 -7.06 10.95
C ASP A 85 16.04 -6.23 10.06
N GLY A 86 15.51 -5.26 9.30
CA GLY A 86 16.25 -4.50 8.30
C GLY A 86 16.51 -5.32 7.03
N ASP A 87 15.85 -6.47 6.86
CA ASP A 87 16.06 -7.36 5.72
C ASP A 87 15.23 -6.87 4.52
N THR A 88 15.91 -6.63 3.39
CA THR A 88 15.25 -6.35 2.11
C THR A 88 14.82 -7.65 1.41
N ALA A 89 14.04 -7.54 0.33
CA ALA A 89 13.64 -8.71 -0.46
C ALA A 89 14.84 -9.59 -0.91
N VAL A 90 15.99 -8.99 -1.21
CA VAL A 90 17.21 -9.73 -1.60
C VAL A 90 17.82 -10.48 -0.40
N HIS A 91 17.83 -9.88 0.81
CA HIS A 91 18.26 -10.59 2.02
C HIS A 91 17.40 -11.83 2.27
N ILE A 92 16.08 -11.70 2.11
CA ILE A 92 15.13 -12.81 2.31
C ILE A 92 15.36 -13.91 1.26
N ALA A 93 15.55 -13.54 -0.01
CA ALA A 93 15.81 -14.48 -1.10
C ALA A 93 17.08 -15.33 -0.87
N LEU A 94 18.11 -14.75 -0.24
CA LEU A 94 19.42 -15.39 -0.05
C LEU A 94 19.59 -16.06 1.31
N SER A 95 18.94 -15.57 2.37
CA SER A 95 18.97 -16.17 3.71
C SER A 95 18.34 -17.56 3.76
N ARG A 96 17.41 -17.87 2.85
CA ARG A 96 16.66 -19.12 2.81
C ARG A 96 17.09 -20.05 1.67
N GLN A 97 18.39 -20.19 1.42
CA GLN A 97 18.98 -21.21 0.52
C GLN A 97 18.56 -22.67 0.83
N GLN A 98 17.76 -22.91 1.87
CA GLN A 98 17.25 -24.20 2.35
C GLN A 98 15.71 -24.35 2.15
N LEU A 99 15.15 -23.93 1.03
CA LEU A 99 13.81 -24.41 0.60
C LEU A 99 13.97 -25.36 -0.59
N ALA A 100 14.51 -26.54 -0.31
CA ALA A 100 14.48 -27.70 -1.19
C ALA A 100 13.36 -28.69 -0.79
N SER A 101 12.20 -28.22 -0.29
CA SER A 101 11.16 -29.13 0.22
C SER A 101 9.71 -28.77 -0.12
N THR A 102 9.48 -27.98 -1.17
CA THR A 102 8.15 -27.92 -1.84
C THR A 102 8.25 -28.35 -3.31
N MET A 103 9.14 -29.32 -3.59
CA MET A 103 9.24 -30.05 -4.86
C MET A 103 8.04 -30.98 -5.17
N ALA A 104 6.85 -30.71 -4.60
CA ALA A 104 5.65 -31.49 -4.87
C ALA A 104 4.56 -30.74 -5.65
N ALA A 105 4.82 -29.52 -6.14
CA ALA A 105 3.81 -28.75 -6.88
C ALA A 105 4.36 -27.90 -8.05
N MET A 106 5.47 -28.30 -8.69
CA MET A 106 5.87 -27.73 -9.98
C MET A 106 5.19 -28.47 -11.15
N GLU A 107 3.88 -28.65 -11.07
CA GLU A 107 3.02 -28.83 -12.24
C GLU A 107 2.25 -27.51 -12.44
N GLY A 108 2.96 -26.47 -12.90
CA GLY A 108 2.36 -25.16 -13.17
C GLY A 108 3.40 -24.07 -13.40
N GLU A 109 3.48 -23.60 -14.65
CA GLU A 109 3.91 -22.29 -15.16
C GLU A 109 5.17 -21.55 -14.62
N GLY A 110 6.01 -22.17 -13.80
CA GLY A 110 7.31 -21.62 -13.34
C GLY A 110 8.35 -21.32 -14.43
N SER A 111 7.98 -21.38 -15.71
CA SER A 111 8.82 -21.15 -16.88
C SER A 111 9.12 -19.66 -17.12
N SER A 112 8.27 -18.72 -16.72
CA SER A 112 8.40 -17.34 -17.25
C SER A 112 9.60 -16.55 -16.73
N LEU A 113 9.86 -16.54 -15.41
CA LEU A 113 10.98 -15.82 -14.81
C LEU A 113 12.32 -16.43 -15.19
N TYR A 114 12.41 -17.77 -15.16
CA TYR A 114 13.62 -18.49 -15.57
C TYR A 114 13.92 -18.26 -17.06
N THR A 115 12.91 -18.32 -17.95
CA THR A 115 13.09 -17.99 -19.37
C THR A 115 13.54 -16.53 -19.58
N ARG A 116 13.03 -15.58 -18.79
CA ARG A 116 13.48 -14.17 -18.86
C ARG A 116 14.93 -14.01 -18.44
N LEU A 117 15.34 -14.67 -17.36
CA LEU A 117 16.74 -14.67 -16.93
C LEU A 117 17.63 -15.42 -17.92
N GLN A 118 17.18 -16.52 -18.53
CA GLN A 118 17.93 -17.23 -19.58
C GLN A 118 18.12 -16.34 -20.82
N GLY A 119 17.09 -15.59 -21.22
CA GLY A 119 17.15 -14.60 -22.29
C GLY A 119 18.14 -13.45 -22.04
N SER A 120 18.66 -13.30 -20.81
CA SER A 120 19.71 -12.33 -20.51
C SER A 120 21.08 -12.71 -21.07
N GLY A 121 21.28 -13.96 -21.48
CA GLY A 121 22.56 -14.50 -21.96
C GLY A 121 23.60 -14.76 -20.87
N LEU A 122 23.30 -14.46 -19.60
CA LEU A 122 24.23 -14.59 -18.46
C LEU A 122 24.15 -15.94 -17.75
N LEU A 123 23.08 -16.72 -17.98
CA LEU A 123 22.80 -17.94 -17.21
C LEU A 123 23.43 -19.23 -17.77
N GLY A 124 23.90 -19.27 -19.02
CA GLY A 124 24.43 -20.50 -19.62
C GLY A 124 23.50 -21.72 -19.40
N ASN A 125 24.09 -22.92 -19.22
CA ASN A 125 23.38 -24.16 -18.86
C ASN A 125 23.33 -24.40 -17.34
N GLN A 126 23.23 -23.34 -16.52
CA GLN A 126 23.38 -23.43 -15.07
C GLN A 126 22.03 -23.69 -14.36
N GLU A 127 21.98 -24.65 -13.43
CA GLU A 127 20.85 -24.82 -12.50
C GLU A 127 20.96 -23.83 -11.34
N LEU A 128 19.98 -22.93 -11.22
CA LEU A 128 19.87 -21.99 -10.10
C LEU A 128 18.78 -22.44 -9.14
N ASN A 129 19.04 -22.31 -7.83
CA ASN A 129 17.96 -22.41 -6.86
C ASN A 129 17.01 -21.20 -6.98
N VAL A 130 15.76 -21.38 -6.58
CA VAL A 130 14.70 -20.37 -6.72
C VAL A 130 15.08 -19.05 -6.03
N GLY A 131 15.72 -19.11 -4.86
CA GLY A 131 16.19 -17.93 -4.13
C GLY A 131 17.23 -17.11 -4.89
N ALA A 132 18.21 -17.77 -5.50
CA ALA A 132 19.23 -17.12 -6.32
C ALA A 132 18.63 -16.52 -7.60
N ALA A 133 17.68 -17.20 -8.24
CA ALA A 133 16.97 -16.68 -9.40
C ALA A 133 16.16 -15.42 -9.05
N ILE A 134 15.40 -15.45 -7.94
CA ILE A 134 14.67 -14.29 -7.42
C ILE A 134 15.64 -13.16 -7.06
N ALA A 135 16.75 -13.43 -6.39
CA ALA A 135 17.76 -12.43 -6.06
C ALA A 135 18.38 -11.77 -7.30
N CYS A 136 18.67 -12.54 -8.35
CA CYS A 136 19.16 -12.01 -9.62
C CYS A 136 18.12 -11.12 -10.30
N PHE A 137 16.85 -11.53 -10.29
CA PHE A 137 15.76 -10.72 -10.81
C PHE A 137 15.61 -9.41 -10.02
N LEU A 138 15.57 -9.46 -8.69
CA LEU A 138 15.47 -8.26 -7.84
C LEU A 138 16.67 -7.32 -8.05
N ALA A 139 17.89 -7.86 -8.17
CA ALA A 139 19.08 -7.08 -8.48
C ALA A 139 19.00 -6.40 -9.86
N GLN A 140 18.42 -7.08 -10.85
CA GLN A 140 18.15 -6.51 -12.16
C GLN A 140 17.08 -5.40 -12.11
N GLU A 141 16.16 -5.46 -11.15
CA GLU A 141 15.11 -4.45 -10.94
C GLU A 141 15.56 -3.34 -9.96
N GLY A 142 16.87 -3.25 -9.68
CA GLY A 142 17.47 -2.14 -8.92
C GLY A 142 17.52 -2.33 -7.41
N ALA A 143 17.45 -3.57 -6.93
CA ALA A 143 17.65 -3.84 -5.51
C ALA A 143 19.11 -3.56 -5.08
N ASP A 144 19.27 -2.96 -3.90
CA ASP A 144 20.59 -2.69 -3.31
C ASP A 144 21.19 -3.98 -2.72
N ILE A 145 22.21 -4.49 -3.41
CA ILE A 145 22.94 -5.70 -3.03
C ILE A 145 24.03 -5.45 -1.97
N ASN A 146 24.27 -4.19 -1.58
CA ASN A 146 25.28 -3.82 -0.58
C ASN A 146 24.66 -3.24 0.70
N TYR A 147 23.35 -3.02 0.75
CA TYR A 147 22.65 -2.55 1.94
C TYR A 147 22.86 -3.50 3.11
N ALA A 148 23.21 -2.99 4.30
CA ALA A 148 23.40 -3.82 5.49
C ALA A 148 22.14 -3.80 6.37
N ASN A 149 21.61 -4.98 6.70
CA ASN A 149 20.48 -5.13 7.63
C ASN A 149 20.86 -4.76 9.09
N HIS A 150 19.93 -4.92 10.04
CA HIS A 150 20.18 -4.62 11.47
C HIS A 150 21.27 -5.51 12.10
N LYS A 151 21.67 -6.61 11.45
CA LYS A 151 22.78 -7.49 11.85
C LYS A 151 24.11 -7.07 11.23
N GLY A 152 24.13 -5.97 10.46
CA GLY A 152 25.32 -5.47 9.77
C GLY A 152 25.76 -6.35 8.59
N LYS A 153 24.88 -7.22 8.07
CA LYS A 153 25.18 -8.10 6.94
C LYS A 153 24.50 -7.58 5.69
N SER A 154 25.24 -7.53 4.59
CA SER A 154 24.65 -7.31 3.26
C SER A 154 24.04 -8.60 2.69
N PRO A 155 23.18 -8.53 1.65
CA PRO A 155 22.64 -9.73 1.04
C PRO A 155 23.74 -10.67 0.52
N LEU A 156 24.84 -10.12 0.02
CA LEU A 156 25.97 -10.89 -0.50
C LEU A 156 26.73 -11.62 0.62
N ASP A 157 26.75 -11.09 1.84
CA ASP A 157 27.38 -11.74 3.00
C ASP A 157 26.61 -12.99 3.47
N LEU A 158 25.36 -13.17 3.01
CA LEU A 158 24.53 -14.33 3.31
C LEU A 158 24.81 -15.52 2.38
N VAL A 159 25.55 -15.30 1.30
CA VAL A 159 25.83 -16.30 0.26
C VAL A 159 27.20 -16.93 0.48
N THR A 160 27.23 -18.26 0.59
CA THR A 160 28.48 -19.02 0.69
C THR A 160 29.10 -19.33 -0.67
N ASP A 161 28.27 -19.45 -1.70
CA ASP A 161 28.69 -19.75 -3.07
C ASP A 161 29.14 -18.49 -3.82
N GLY A 162 30.44 -18.39 -4.08
CA GLY A 162 31.05 -17.29 -4.82
C GLY A 162 30.49 -17.13 -6.25
N MET A 163 29.97 -18.18 -6.87
CA MET A 163 29.35 -18.10 -8.19
C MET A 163 28.03 -17.33 -8.15
N ILE A 164 27.18 -17.59 -7.15
CA ILE A 164 25.92 -16.87 -6.95
C ILE A 164 26.19 -15.38 -6.67
N VAL A 165 27.24 -15.07 -5.89
CA VAL A 165 27.66 -13.69 -5.64
C VAL A 165 28.03 -12.97 -6.94
N GLN A 166 28.84 -13.59 -7.80
CA GLN A 166 29.22 -12.99 -9.08
C GLN A 166 28.02 -12.81 -10.01
N LEU A 167 27.11 -13.78 -10.01
CA LEU A 167 25.91 -13.71 -10.84
C LEU A 167 25.03 -12.52 -10.46
N ILE A 168 24.72 -12.36 -9.17
CA ILE A 168 23.91 -11.24 -8.66
C ILE A 168 24.56 -9.89 -8.99
N LYS A 169 25.90 -9.78 -8.84
CA LYS A 169 26.65 -8.59 -9.24
C LYS A 169 26.51 -8.29 -10.73
N ASN A 170 26.61 -9.30 -11.60
CA ASN A 170 26.45 -9.13 -13.05
C ASN A 170 25.05 -8.63 -13.42
N PHE A 171 24.00 -9.16 -12.79
CA PHE A 171 22.62 -8.70 -13.02
C PHE A 171 22.38 -7.27 -12.51
N SER A 172 22.99 -6.90 -11.37
CA SER A 172 22.96 -5.51 -10.85
C SER A 172 23.65 -4.52 -11.78
N GLU A 173 24.82 -4.86 -12.34
CA GLU A 173 25.54 -3.99 -13.28
C GLU A 173 24.76 -3.78 -14.58
N LYS A 174 24.03 -4.79 -15.06
CA LYS A 174 23.19 -4.66 -16.25
C LYS A 174 22.10 -3.61 -16.06
N HIS A 175 21.45 -3.56 -14.89
CA HIS A 175 20.47 -2.53 -14.57
C HIS A 175 21.09 -1.12 -14.62
N ARG A 176 22.28 -0.94 -14.04
CA ARG A 176 23.04 0.32 -14.09
C ARG A 176 23.36 0.74 -15.53
N LEU A 177 23.75 -0.20 -16.38
CA LEU A 177 24.03 0.05 -17.80
C LEU A 177 22.76 0.38 -18.60
N GLN A 178 21.63 -0.27 -18.32
CA GLN A 178 20.34 0.03 -18.96
C GLN A 178 19.84 1.44 -18.63
N GLN A 179 20.01 1.90 -17.38
CA GLN A 179 19.68 3.28 -17.00
C GLN A 179 20.57 4.33 -17.68
N LEU A 180 21.82 3.99 -18.02
CA LEU A 180 22.72 4.90 -18.71
C LEU A 180 22.37 5.03 -20.21
N GLN A 181 21.84 3.98 -20.83
CA GLN A 181 21.47 3.97 -22.26
C GLN A 181 20.14 4.70 -22.53
N SER A 182 19.17 4.63 -21.61
CA SER A 182 17.89 5.35 -21.73
C SER A 182 18.01 6.88 -21.69
N ASN A 183 19.14 7.41 -21.22
CA ASN A 183 19.42 8.85 -21.21
C ASN A 183 20.01 9.39 -22.54
N SER A 184 20.19 8.56 -23.58
CA SER A 184 20.90 8.94 -24.82
C SER A 184 20.04 9.11 -26.08
N SER A 185 18.72 8.91 -26.03
CA SER A 185 17.82 9.06 -27.18
C SER A 185 16.50 9.77 -26.82
N GLY A 186 16.37 11.05 -27.20
CA GLY A 186 15.10 11.79 -27.17
C GLY A 186 14.24 11.57 -28.44
N PRO A 187 13.01 12.13 -28.55
CA PRO A 187 12.33 13.05 -27.65
C PRO A 187 11.18 12.39 -26.86
N VAL A 188 10.85 13.05 -25.76
CA VAL A 188 9.91 12.62 -24.72
C VAL A 188 8.49 13.04 -25.12
N VAL A 189 7.56 12.08 -25.18
CA VAL A 189 6.14 12.35 -24.95
C VAL A 189 5.89 12.05 -23.48
N SER A 190 5.41 13.07 -22.78
CA SER A 190 5.40 13.21 -21.32
C SER A 190 4.69 12.09 -20.55
N SER A 191 5.41 11.51 -19.59
CA SER A 191 4.86 11.08 -18.30
C SER A 191 5.74 11.63 -17.17
N SER A 192 5.23 12.71 -16.55
CA SER A 192 5.56 13.34 -15.27
C SER A 192 6.85 12.95 -14.53
N LEU A 193 7.90 13.75 -14.76
CA LEU A 193 9.12 13.81 -13.95
C LEU A 193 8.89 14.57 -12.63
N ARG A 194 9.23 13.96 -11.48
CA ARG A 194 9.48 14.67 -10.22
C ARG A 194 10.93 15.17 -10.19
N ARG A 195 11.07 16.48 -9.96
CA ARG A 195 12.33 17.24 -9.93
C ARG A 195 12.89 17.26 -8.49
N VAL A 196 14.02 16.60 -8.25
CA VAL A 196 14.83 16.79 -7.03
C VAL A 196 15.76 17.99 -7.26
N HIS A 197 15.71 18.95 -6.33
CA HIS A 197 16.53 20.16 -6.33
C HIS A 197 17.83 19.90 -5.55
N THR A 198 18.98 20.14 -6.18
CA THR A 198 20.25 20.41 -5.50
C THR A 198 20.57 21.91 -5.65
N THR A 199 20.97 22.55 -4.56
CA THR A 199 21.30 23.99 -4.46
C THR A 199 22.83 24.21 -4.35
N PRO A 200 23.38 25.43 -4.35
CA PRO A 200 23.71 26.22 -5.54
C PRO A 200 25.14 26.82 -5.48
N ASN A 201 25.56 27.59 -6.49
CA ASN A 201 26.51 28.73 -6.46
C ASN A 201 26.54 29.29 -7.90
N THR A 202 26.40 30.58 -8.24
CA THR A 202 26.91 31.82 -7.64
C THR A 202 26.10 33.04 -8.19
N MET A 203 25.74 33.97 -7.30
CA MET A 203 25.52 35.42 -7.47
C MET A 203 24.76 35.99 -8.69
N THR A 204 23.56 36.53 -8.45
CA THR A 204 23.32 37.99 -8.52
C THR A 204 22.02 38.35 -7.81
N ASN A 205 22.12 39.31 -6.88
CA ASN A 205 21.02 39.85 -6.09
C ASN A 205 20.01 40.60 -6.96
N LEU A 206 18.73 40.25 -6.83
CA LEU A 206 17.59 41.16 -6.90
C LEU A 206 16.52 40.58 -5.97
N ALA A 207 16.33 41.23 -4.83
CA ALA A 207 15.34 40.87 -3.85
C ALA A 207 13.93 41.16 -4.39
N MET A 208 13.13 40.11 -4.54
CA MET A 208 11.68 40.16 -4.65
C MET A 208 11.11 39.31 -3.51
N PRO A 209 10.08 39.76 -2.77
CA PRO A 209 9.44 38.92 -1.78
C PRO A 209 8.71 37.80 -2.52
N SER A 210 9.34 36.63 -2.60
CA SER A 210 8.72 35.42 -3.13
C SER A 210 7.58 35.02 -2.19
N ILE A 211 6.35 35.22 -2.63
CA ILE A 211 5.15 34.66 -2.00
C ILE A 211 5.38 33.14 -1.86
N PRO A 212 5.43 32.56 -0.66
CA PRO A 212 5.59 31.12 -0.50
C PRO A 212 4.39 30.41 -1.13
N GLY A 213 4.65 29.58 -2.14
CA GLY A 213 3.61 28.78 -2.77
C GLY A 213 2.96 27.78 -1.79
N PRO A 214 1.81 27.20 -2.17
CA PRO A 214 1.15 26.17 -1.37
C PRO A 214 2.11 25.01 -1.10
N SER A 215 2.15 24.56 0.15
CA SER A 215 3.00 23.49 0.65
C SER A 215 2.15 22.33 1.16
N GLU A 216 2.68 21.12 1.14
CA GLU A 216 1.92 19.94 1.57
C GLU A 216 1.67 19.96 3.08
N CYS A 217 0.41 19.82 3.49
CA CYS A 217 0.02 19.68 4.89
C CYS A 217 0.42 18.29 5.42
N LEU A 218 1.17 18.22 6.51
CA LEU A 218 1.63 16.94 7.09
C LEU A 218 0.50 16.09 7.71
N ILE A 219 -0.75 16.58 7.71
CA ILE A 219 -1.90 15.90 8.30
C ILE A 219 -2.86 15.39 7.21
N CYS A 220 -3.17 16.21 6.20
CA CYS A 220 -4.07 15.82 5.11
C CYS A 220 -3.38 15.54 3.78
N SER A 221 -2.06 15.77 3.67
CA SER A 221 -1.28 15.64 2.42
C SER A 221 -1.80 16.48 1.25
N GLU A 222 -2.64 17.48 1.52
CA GLU A 222 -3.11 18.44 0.51
C GLU A 222 -2.15 19.63 0.41
N LEU A 223 -1.99 20.16 -0.82
CA LEU A 223 -1.27 21.40 -1.07
C LEU A 223 -2.10 22.57 -0.56
N ALA A 224 -1.63 23.22 0.51
CA ALA A 224 -2.33 24.31 1.16
C ALA A 224 -1.35 25.41 1.64
N LEU A 225 -1.90 26.58 1.95
CA LEU A 225 -1.14 27.58 2.69
C LEU A 225 -1.09 27.14 4.16
N LEU A 226 0.09 26.73 4.60
CA LEU A 226 0.31 26.25 5.97
C LEU A 226 0.33 27.43 6.96
N LEU A 227 -0.21 27.20 8.15
CA LEU A 227 -0.17 28.18 9.23
C LEU A 227 1.20 28.17 9.93
N LEU A 228 1.68 29.35 10.32
CA LEU A 228 2.87 29.51 11.16
C LEU A 228 2.50 29.40 12.64
N PHE A 229 3.14 28.47 13.35
CA PHE A 229 2.91 28.25 14.77
C PHE A 229 3.91 29.02 15.64
N SER A 230 3.42 29.73 16.66
CA SER A 230 4.26 30.36 17.70
C SER A 230 4.31 29.49 18.97
N PRO A 231 5.46 29.38 19.66
CA PRO A 231 6.76 30.05 19.41
C PRO A 231 7.69 29.32 18.44
N CYS A 232 7.33 28.11 17.98
CA CYS A 232 8.27 27.23 17.27
C CYS A 232 8.54 27.59 15.80
N GLN A 233 7.78 28.54 15.23
CA GLN A 233 7.89 29.02 13.85
C GLN A 233 7.79 27.90 12.79
N HIS A 234 7.18 26.77 13.14
CA HIS A 234 6.95 25.69 12.20
C HIS A 234 5.65 25.90 11.42
N SER A 235 5.71 25.64 10.11
CA SER A 235 4.55 25.55 9.23
C SER A 235 4.40 24.10 8.78
N VAL A 236 3.43 23.40 9.35
CA VAL A 236 3.27 21.94 9.18
C VAL A 236 1.85 21.50 8.86
N ALA A 237 0.87 22.38 9.06
CA ALA A 237 -0.54 22.04 8.88
C ALA A 237 -1.28 23.19 8.20
N CYS A 238 -2.23 22.84 7.33
CA CYS A 238 -3.19 23.78 6.76
C CYS A 238 -4.12 24.31 7.86
N GLU A 239 -4.89 25.35 7.54
CA GLU A 239 -5.82 25.97 8.49
C GLU A 239 -6.78 24.97 9.13
N GLU A 240 -7.44 24.13 8.32
CA GLU A 240 -8.40 23.14 8.81
C GLU A 240 -7.78 22.12 9.76
N CYS A 241 -6.61 21.58 9.39
CA CYS A 241 -5.91 20.60 10.21
C CYS A 241 -5.33 21.23 11.48
N ALA A 242 -4.95 22.50 11.41
CA ALA A 242 -4.38 23.24 12.53
C ALA A 242 -5.42 23.64 13.58
N LEU A 243 -6.72 23.75 13.25
CA LEU A 243 -7.77 24.22 14.17
C LEU A 243 -7.73 23.53 15.54
N ARG A 244 -7.58 22.20 15.57
CA ARG A 244 -7.62 21.39 16.80
C ARG A 244 -6.23 21.13 17.41
N MET A 245 -5.16 21.60 16.77
CA MET A 245 -3.80 21.36 17.25
C MET A 245 -3.48 22.22 18.48
N LYS A 246 -3.03 21.55 19.55
CA LYS A 246 -2.50 22.17 20.77
C LYS A 246 -0.97 22.12 20.84
N LYS A 247 -0.34 21.19 20.13
CA LYS A 247 1.13 21.00 20.05
C LYS A 247 1.56 20.88 18.60
N CYS A 248 2.74 21.39 18.28
CA CYS A 248 3.34 21.28 16.96
C CYS A 248 3.77 19.83 16.70
N LEU A 249 3.39 19.24 15.56
CA LEU A 249 3.77 17.87 15.21
C LEU A 249 5.29 17.68 15.08
N LYS A 250 6.00 18.72 14.61
CA LYS A 250 7.44 18.65 14.34
C LYS A 250 8.32 18.76 15.58
N CYS A 251 7.93 19.57 16.58
CA CYS A 251 8.76 19.81 17.77
C CYS A 251 8.06 19.58 19.10
N GLN A 252 6.78 19.19 19.08
CA GLN A 252 5.96 18.92 20.26
C GLN A 252 5.76 20.12 21.22
N VAL A 253 6.22 21.32 20.84
CA VAL A 253 6.00 22.56 21.58
C VAL A 253 4.53 22.99 21.50
N THR A 254 3.99 23.46 22.62
CA THR A 254 2.61 23.97 22.73
C THR A 254 2.43 25.19 21.84
N ILE A 255 1.39 25.17 21.01
CA ILE A 255 1.09 26.24 20.05
C ILE A 255 0.27 27.30 20.78
N THR A 256 0.82 28.51 20.92
CA THR A 256 0.13 29.64 21.56
C THR A 256 -0.59 30.54 20.56
N LYS A 257 -0.10 30.58 19.32
CA LYS A 257 -0.65 31.40 18.24
C LYS A 257 -0.50 30.71 16.89
N LYS A 258 -1.51 30.85 16.03
CA LYS A 258 -1.54 30.32 14.66
C LYS A 258 -1.78 31.49 13.71
N THR A 259 -0.82 31.73 12.82
CA THR A 259 -0.83 32.91 11.94
C THR A 259 -0.84 32.47 10.49
N ARG A 260 -1.69 33.09 9.66
CA ARG A 260 -1.65 32.93 8.20
C ARG A 260 -0.43 33.64 7.62
N GLN A 261 -0.14 33.39 6.34
CA GLN A 261 0.99 33.99 5.62
C GLN A 261 0.88 35.51 5.45
N ASP A 262 -0.33 36.07 5.54
CA ASP A 262 -0.65 37.50 5.50
C ASP A 262 -0.58 38.18 6.89
N ASN A 263 -0.03 37.49 7.90
CA ASN A 263 0.00 37.91 9.30
C ASN A 263 -1.36 38.06 9.99
N THR A 264 -2.45 37.50 9.42
CA THR A 264 -3.75 37.44 10.12
C THR A 264 -3.80 36.28 11.12
N GLU A 265 -4.35 36.54 12.29
CA GLU A 265 -4.51 35.54 13.35
C GLU A 265 -5.75 34.69 13.10
N VAL A 266 -5.62 33.36 13.19
CA VAL A 266 -6.75 32.44 13.09
C VAL A 266 -7.32 32.22 14.50
N GLU A 267 -8.48 32.82 14.78
CA GLU A 267 -9.17 32.65 16.06
C GLU A 267 -9.47 31.17 16.33
N CYS A 268 -9.03 30.68 17.48
CA CYS A 268 -9.20 29.30 17.91
C CYS A 268 -10.21 29.22 19.04
N SER A 269 -11.51 29.12 18.72
CA SER A 269 -12.52 28.44 19.56
C SER A 269 -13.83 28.26 18.79
N PRO A 270 -14.52 27.11 18.90
CA PRO A 270 -15.91 27.02 18.46
C PRO A 270 -16.81 27.63 19.53
N SER A 271 -17.76 28.45 19.10
CA SER A 271 -18.90 28.89 19.92
C SER A 271 -19.74 27.67 20.35
N PRO A 272 -20.36 27.72 21.55
CA PRO A 272 -21.08 26.58 22.14
C PRO A 272 -22.26 26.07 21.29
N GLU A 273 -22.82 26.89 20.40
CA GLU A 273 -23.92 26.52 19.51
C GLU A 273 -23.53 25.46 18.46
N ASN A 274 -22.26 25.44 18.04
CA ASN A 274 -21.78 24.51 17.00
C ASN A 274 -21.51 23.10 17.55
N SER A 275 -21.29 22.98 18.87
CA SER A 275 -21.08 21.69 19.53
C SER A 275 -22.37 20.89 19.64
N GLU A 276 -23.52 21.54 19.84
CA GLU A 276 -24.81 20.86 19.93
C GLU A 276 -25.26 20.34 18.56
N GLN A 277 -25.08 21.13 17.50
CA GLN A 277 -25.35 20.71 16.13
C GLN A 277 -24.43 19.57 15.67
N SER A 278 -23.13 19.63 16.01
CA SER A 278 -22.20 18.55 15.71
C SER A 278 -22.56 17.25 16.44
N ASN A 279 -22.91 17.32 17.73
CA ASN A 279 -23.33 16.16 18.51
C ASN A 279 -24.64 15.57 17.97
N LEU A 280 -25.60 16.41 17.59
CA LEU A 280 -26.86 15.96 17.00
C LEU A 280 -26.63 15.26 15.65
N LEU A 281 -25.73 15.78 14.81
CA LEU A 281 -25.42 15.20 13.51
C LEU A 281 -24.74 13.83 13.65
N GLU A 282 -23.83 13.68 14.60
CA GLU A 282 -23.17 12.41 14.93
C GLU A 282 -24.17 11.39 15.49
N GLN A 283 -25.11 11.84 16.34
CA GLN A 283 -26.17 11.00 16.89
C GLN A 283 -27.16 10.54 15.81
N LEU A 284 -27.51 11.40 14.85
CA LEU A 284 -28.35 11.05 13.70
C LEU A 284 -27.63 10.08 12.75
N GLN A 285 -26.35 10.30 12.48
CA GLN A 285 -25.55 9.38 11.65
C GLN A 285 -25.40 7.99 12.30
N SER A 286 -25.18 7.93 13.62
CA SER A 286 -25.14 6.69 14.38
C SER A 286 -26.49 5.95 14.31
N ARG A 287 -27.59 6.67 14.51
CA ARG A 287 -28.94 6.11 14.44
C ARG A 287 -29.30 5.63 13.03
N TYR A 288 -28.91 6.37 12.01
CA TYR A 288 -29.11 6.00 10.60
C TYR A 288 -28.33 4.72 10.26
N ARG A 289 -27.06 4.61 10.68
CA ARG A 289 -26.25 3.40 10.51
C ARG A 289 -26.86 2.17 11.21
N GLN A 290 -27.33 2.34 12.45
CA GLN A 290 -28.04 1.27 13.18
C GLN A 290 -29.36 0.86 12.50
N MET A 291 -30.02 1.78 11.79
CA MET A 291 -31.20 1.48 10.99
C MET A 291 -30.83 0.72 9.71
N GLU A 292 -29.78 1.15 8.99
CA GLU A 292 -29.26 0.47 7.79
C GLU A 292 -28.83 -0.97 8.09
N GLU A 293 -28.10 -1.20 9.18
CA GLU A 293 -27.66 -2.54 9.62
C GLU A 293 -28.84 -3.50 9.90
N ARG A 294 -30.00 -2.97 10.28
CA ARG A 294 -31.22 -3.79 10.53
C ARG A 294 -32.00 -4.12 9.26
N ILE A 295 -31.71 -3.44 8.15
CA ILE A 295 -32.38 -3.67 6.86
C ILE A 295 -31.44 -4.28 5.82
N THR A 296 -30.16 -4.52 6.12
CA THR A 296 -29.23 -5.26 5.26
C THR A 296 -29.44 -6.76 5.35
N CYS A 297 -29.30 -7.46 4.23
CA CYS A 297 -29.45 -8.90 4.15
C CYS A 297 -28.37 -9.58 4.97
N PRO A 298 -28.71 -10.48 5.91
CA PRO A 298 -27.73 -11.14 6.77
C PRO A 298 -26.83 -12.16 6.04
N ILE A 299 -27.00 -12.33 4.73
CA ILE A 299 -26.28 -13.32 3.91
C ILE A 299 -25.20 -12.63 3.08
N CYS A 300 -25.58 -11.64 2.25
CA CYS A 300 -24.63 -10.90 1.42
C CYS A 300 -24.14 -9.62 2.07
N ILE A 301 -24.86 -9.05 3.04
CA ILE A 301 -24.58 -7.75 3.68
C ILE A 301 -24.67 -6.55 2.70
N ASP A 302 -24.59 -6.79 1.39
CA ASP A 302 -24.59 -5.79 0.32
C ASP A 302 -25.99 -5.31 -0.09
N ASN A 303 -27.01 -6.17 0.01
CA ASN A 303 -28.37 -5.87 -0.44
C ASN A 303 -29.36 -5.75 0.70
N HIS A 304 -30.40 -4.94 0.51
CA HIS A 304 -31.45 -4.77 1.51
C HIS A 304 -32.38 -5.97 1.60
N ILE A 305 -32.85 -6.26 2.81
CA ILE A 305 -33.92 -7.21 3.10
C ILE A 305 -35.17 -6.76 2.35
N LYS A 306 -35.67 -7.64 1.50
CA LYS A 306 -36.93 -7.45 0.77
C LYS A 306 -37.87 -8.64 0.91
N LEU A 307 -37.41 -9.75 1.49
CA LEU A 307 -38.20 -10.96 1.68
C LEU A 307 -38.10 -11.43 3.13
N VAL A 308 -39.25 -11.77 3.71
CA VAL A 308 -39.38 -12.41 5.02
C VAL A 308 -39.89 -13.83 4.82
N PHE A 309 -39.29 -14.77 5.53
CA PHE A 309 -39.70 -16.17 5.60
C PHE A 309 -40.74 -16.36 6.71
N GLN A 310 -41.53 -17.44 6.62
CA GLN A 310 -42.53 -17.79 7.65
C GLN A 310 -41.93 -17.96 9.06
N CYS A 311 -40.63 -18.27 9.15
CA CYS A 311 -39.91 -18.37 10.43
C CYS A 311 -39.50 -17.01 11.04
N GLY A 312 -39.86 -15.88 10.41
CA GLY A 312 -39.56 -14.53 10.87
C GLY A 312 -38.19 -13.98 10.45
N HIS A 313 -37.33 -14.82 9.86
CA HIS A 313 -36.04 -14.39 9.31
C HIS A 313 -36.19 -13.84 7.90
N ALA A 314 -35.21 -13.07 7.44
CA ALA A 314 -35.35 -12.30 6.22
C ALA A 314 -34.06 -12.25 5.39
N SER A 315 -34.19 -12.01 4.08
CA SER A 315 -33.08 -11.89 3.14
C SER A 315 -33.40 -10.90 2.01
N CYS A 316 -32.39 -10.55 1.21
CA CYS A 316 -32.62 -9.92 -0.09
C CYS A 316 -33.22 -10.94 -1.08
N ILE A 317 -33.68 -10.44 -2.23
CA ILE A 317 -34.29 -11.26 -3.29
C ILE A 317 -33.29 -12.26 -3.85
N ASP A 318 -32.07 -11.80 -4.17
CA ASP A 318 -31.05 -12.62 -4.83
C ASP A 318 -30.58 -13.77 -3.95
N CYS A 319 -30.26 -13.50 -2.68
CA CYS A 319 -29.87 -14.54 -1.74
C CYS A 319 -31.02 -15.52 -1.42
N SER A 320 -32.28 -15.09 -1.54
CA SER A 320 -33.44 -15.96 -1.27
C SER A 320 -33.70 -17.01 -2.35
N ALA A 321 -33.31 -16.71 -3.60
CA ALA A 321 -33.67 -17.50 -4.77
C ALA A 321 -33.16 -18.95 -4.69
N ALA A 322 -31.97 -19.15 -4.12
CA ALA A 322 -31.33 -20.46 -4.01
C ALA A 322 -31.63 -21.21 -2.69
N LEU A 323 -32.28 -20.57 -1.71
CA LEU A 323 -32.45 -21.15 -0.38
C LEU A 323 -33.68 -22.07 -0.30
N LYS A 324 -33.48 -23.32 0.10
CA LYS A 324 -34.58 -24.25 0.46
C LYS A 324 -34.85 -24.28 1.97
N THR A 325 -33.87 -23.88 2.77
CA THR A 325 -33.90 -23.84 4.23
C THR A 325 -33.39 -22.48 4.72
N CYS A 326 -33.93 -22.01 5.82
CA CYS A 326 -33.53 -20.75 6.43
C CYS A 326 -32.09 -20.89 6.98
N PRO A 327 -31.15 -19.99 6.63
CA PRO A 327 -29.77 -20.08 7.10
C PRO A 327 -29.63 -19.81 8.60
N ILE A 328 -30.60 -19.14 9.22
CA ILE A 328 -30.56 -18.77 10.64
C ILE A 328 -31.17 -19.87 11.53
N CYS A 329 -32.40 -20.32 11.25
CA CYS A 329 -33.08 -21.31 12.09
C CYS A 329 -33.22 -22.71 11.48
N ARG A 330 -32.68 -22.94 10.27
CA ARG A 330 -32.68 -24.22 9.55
C ARG A 330 -34.06 -24.80 9.20
N GLN A 331 -35.15 -24.06 9.43
CA GLN A 331 -36.50 -24.46 9.02
C GLN A 331 -36.65 -24.41 7.48
N THR A 332 -37.47 -25.30 6.92
CA THR A 332 -37.77 -25.30 5.48
C THR A 332 -38.54 -24.05 5.08
N ILE A 333 -38.10 -23.39 4.01
CA ILE A 333 -38.73 -22.16 3.50
C ILE A 333 -39.90 -22.57 2.61
N ARG A 334 -41.13 -22.41 3.13
CA ARG A 334 -42.37 -22.73 2.41
C ARG A 334 -42.91 -21.55 1.61
N GLU A 335 -42.72 -20.35 2.14
CA GLU A 335 -43.28 -19.11 1.58
C GLU A 335 -42.30 -17.96 1.77
N ARG A 336 -42.28 -17.04 0.79
CA ARG A 336 -41.44 -15.84 0.78
C ARG A 336 -42.36 -14.64 0.62
N ILE A 337 -42.44 -13.81 1.66
CA ILE A 337 -43.31 -12.64 1.69
C ILE A 337 -42.45 -11.43 1.37
N GLN A 338 -42.78 -10.71 0.29
CA GLN A 338 -42.08 -9.48 -0.05
C GLN A 338 -42.54 -8.36 0.88
N ILE A 339 -41.57 -7.67 1.49
CA ILE A 339 -41.80 -6.51 2.33
C ILE A 339 -41.28 -5.25 1.63
N PHE A 340 -42.12 -4.21 1.63
CA PHE A 340 -41.97 -2.94 0.89
C PHE A 340 -42.18 -3.04 -0.63
N VAL A 341 -43.26 -2.41 -1.11
CA VAL A 341 -43.58 -2.15 -2.54
C VAL A 341 -43.04 -0.79 -2.92
#